data_AF-A0AAW7PR86-F1
#
_entry.id   AF-A0AAW7PR86-F1
#
_cell.length_a   1.000
_cell.length_b   1.000
_cell.length_c   1.000
_cell.angle_alpha   90.00
_cell.angle_beta   90.00
_cell.angle_gamma   90.00
#
_symmetry.space_group_name_H-M   'P 1'
#
loop_
_entity.id
_entity.type
_entity.pdbx_description
1 polymer ?
#
loop_
_entity_poly.entity_id
_entity_poly.type
_entity_poly.pdbx_seq_one_letter_code
_entity_poly.pdbx_strand_id
1 'polypeptide(L)'
;MKKIELNTENLGGRFALFCPFTNEKLDNDDNSFEIYEGAGNYLFSMCEDCMFFDAGNNAEIEKYWKNEAINAIEKFVENHKEDNILIIEVLYKDEKYFFGFLDENNANLSDIEIEKRFIKKL
;
A
#
# COMPACT_ATOMS: atom_id res chain seq x y z
N MET A 1 12.34 -1.59 7.20
CA MET A 1 11.22 -1.83 6.27
C MET A 1 10.72 -3.26 6.44
N LYS A 2 9.42 -3.44 6.72
CA LYS A 2 8.76 -4.73 6.49
C LYS A 2 8.07 -4.64 5.12
N LYS A 3 8.45 -5.49 4.17
CA LYS A 3 7.77 -5.61 2.87
C LYS A 3 7.09 -6.96 2.78
N ILE A 4 5.86 -6.98 2.30
CA ILE A 4 5.15 -8.21 1.93
C ILE A 4 4.71 -8.14 0.48
N GLU A 5 4.65 -9.30 -0.17
CA GLU A 5 4.22 -9.45 -1.56
C GLU A 5 2.93 -10.27 -1.59
N LEU A 6 1.89 -9.74 -2.24
CA LEU A 6 0.59 -10.36 -2.38
C LEU A 6 0.33 -10.64 -3.86
N ASN A 7 0.05 -11.91 -4.20
CA ASN A 7 -0.39 -12.27 -5.54
C ASN A 7 -1.92 -12.38 -5.57
N THR A 8 -2.56 -11.54 -6.38
CA THR A 8 -4.02 -11.43 -6.47
C THR A 8 -4.61 -12.06 -7.74
N GLU A 9 -3.86 -12.92 -8.44
CA GLU A 9 -4.31 -13.65 -9.65
C GLU A 9 -5.68 -14.34 -9.48
N ASN A 10 -6.01 -14.79 -8.25
CA ASN A 10 -7.24 -15.50 -7.93
C ASN A 10 -8.27 -14.67 -7.13
N LEU A 11 -8.10 -13.34 -7.07
CA LEU A 11 -8.92 -12.50 -6.22
C LEU A 11 -10.39 -12.50 -6.65
N GLY A 12 -10.66 -12.52 -7.97
CA GLY A 12 -11.94 -12.79 -8.64
C GLY A 12 -13.22 -12.27 -7.96
N GLY A 13 -13.94 -11.35 -8.60
CA GLY A 13 -15.15 -10.72 -8.04
C GLY A 13 -14.83 -9.38 -7.37
N ARG A 14 -15.78 -8.87 -6.58
CA ARG A 14 -15.64 -7.58 -5.88
C ARG A 14 -14.76 -7.70 -4.65
N PHE A 15 -13.97 -6.65 -4.41
CA PHE A 15 -13.13 -6.53 -3.24
C PHE A 15 -13.04 -5.07 -2.81
N ALA A 16 -12.67 -4.85 -1.56
CA ALA A 16 -12.31 -3.53 -1.06
C ALA A 16 -10.98 -3.59 -0.31
N LEU A 17 -10.28 -2.47 -0.32
CA LEU A 17 -9.01 -2.26 0.37
C LEU A 17 -9.24 -1.64 1.74
N PHE A 18 -8.48 -2.09 2.73
CA PHE A 18 -8.56 -1.59 4.10
C PHE A 18 -7.18 -1.44 4.72
N CYS A 19 -7.01 -0.46 5.61
CA CYS A 19 -5.79 -0.34 6.40
C CYS A 19 -5.61 -1.60 7.28
N PRO A 20 -4.47 -2.31 7.20
CA PRO A 20 -4.23 -3.51 8.00
C PRO A 20 -4.24 -3.27 9.52
N PHE A 21 -3.93 -2.04 9.94
CA PHE A 21 -3.80 -1.67 11.35
C PHE A 21 -5.11 -1.14 11.94
N THR A 22 -5.82 -0.27 11.21
CA THR A 22 -7.04 0.39 11.72
C THR A 22 -8.33 -0.22 11.21
N ASN A 23 -8.26 -1.07 10.16
CA ASN A 23 -9.40 -1.68 9.50
C ASN A 23 -10.36 -0.67 8.82
N GLU A 24 -9.91 0.57 8.63
CA GLU A 24 -10.63 1.60 7.86
C GLU A 24 -10.51 1.34 6.37
N LYS A 25 -11.58 1.62 5.61
CA LYS A 25 -11.61 1.44 4.17
C LYS A 25 -10.71 2.48 3.48
N LEU A 26 -10.01 2.08 2.44
CA LEU A 26 -9.04 2.91 1.71
C LEU A 26 -9.52 3.29 0.30
N ASP A 27 -10.45 2.55 -0.27
CA ASP A 27 -10.87 2.70 -1.66
C ASP A 27 -12.35 3.09 -1.77
N ASN A 28 -12.63 3.93 -2.75
CA ASN A 28 -14.00 4.32 -3.08
C ASN A 28 -14.65 3.36 -4.09
N ASP A 29 -13.87 2.63 -4.88
CA ASP A 29 -14.36 1.67 -5.87
C ASP A 29 -14.04 0.23 -5.49
N ASP A 30 -15.10 -0.57 -5.35
CA ASP A 30 -15.10 -1.96 -4.87
C ASP A 30 -14.57 -2.97 -5.91
N ASN A 31 -13.51 -2.65 -6.67
CA ASN A 31 -12.81 -3.52 -7.62
C ASN A 31 -11.44 -2.96 -8.05
N SER A 32 -10.92 -1.93 -7.37
CA SER A 32 -9.74 -1.21 -7.83
C SER A 32 -8.60 -1.30 -6.83
N PHE A 33 -7.37 -1.29 -7.34
CA PHE A 33 -6.17 -1.11 -6.51
C PHE A 33 -5.79 0.36 -6.34
N GLU A 34 -6.60 1.26 -6.89
CA GLU A 34 -6.39 2.70 -6.85
C GLU A 34 -7.05 3.29 -5.60
N ILE A 35 -6.25 3.94 -4.76
CA ILE A 35 -6.72 4.65 -3.58
C ILE A 35 -6.96 6.10 -3.96
N TYR A 36 -8.25 6.46 -4.01
CA TYR A 36 -8.71 7.83 -4.28
C TYR A 36 -8.90 8.65 -2.98
N GLU A 37 -9.08 7.98 -1.83
CA GLU A 37 -9.29 8.62 -0.54
C GLU A 37 -8.77 7.72 0.59
N GLY A 38 -7.62 8.07 1.17
CA GLY A 38 -6.97 7.27 2.22
C GLY A 38 -7.49 7.56 3.63
N ALA A 39 -7.56 6.53 4.47
CA ALA A 39 -7.90 6.63 5.90
C ALA A 39 -6.97 5.77 6.78
N GLY A 40 -6.96 6.04 8.08
CA GLY A 40 -6.10 5.37 9.05
C GLY A 40 -4.62 5.68 8.88
N ASN A 41 -3.77 4.71 9.21
CA ASN A 41 -2.30 4.85 9.15
C ASN A 41 -1.73 4.74 7.73
N TYR A 42 -2.50 5.10 6.72
CA TYR A 42 -2.10 5.06 5.32
C TYR A 42 -1.11 6.21 5.01
N LEU A 43 -0.06 5.91 4.26
CA LEU A 43 0.98 6.89 3.89
C LEU A 43 0.99 7.23 2.41
N PHE A 44 0.89 6.22 1.54
CA PHE A 44 0.99 6.39 0.09
C PHE A 44 0.48 5.17 -0.68
N SER A 45 0.21 5.36 -1.98
CA SER A 45 -0.01 4.31 -2.96
C SER A 45 0.50 4.69 -4.35
N MET A 46 1.09 3.74 -5.06
CA MET A 46 1.64 3.94 -6.40
C MET A 46 1.63 2.63 -7.20
N CYS A 47 1.63 2.72 -8.53
CA CYS A 47 1.92 1.61 -9.42
C CYS A 47 3.27 1.83 -10.13
N GLU A 48 3.75 0.86 -10.91
CA GLU A 48 5.04 0.99 -11.61
C GLU A 48 5.14 2.22 -12.52
N ASP A 49 4.02 2.62 -13.14
CA ASP A 49 3.93 3.71 -14.13
C ASP A 49 3.06 4.89 -13.67
N CYS A 50 2.52 4.86 -12.44
CA CYS A 50 1.56 5.86 -11.96
C CYS A 50 1.69 6.15 -10.45
N MET A 51 1.48 7.41 -10.06
CA MET A 51 1.32 7.81 -8.66
C MET A 51 -0.07 8.39 -8.48
N PHE A 52 -0.79 7.89 -7.47
CA PHE A 52 -2.18 8.31 -7.22
C PHE A 52 -2.17 9.57 -6.34
N PHE A 53 -2.30 10.75 -6.93
CA PHE A 53 -2.00 12.04 -6.28
C PHE A 53 -2.85 12.44 -5.06
N ASP A 54 -3.99 11.78 -4.81
CA ASP A 54 -4.97 12.26 -3.81
C ASP A 54 -4.83 11.68 -2.41
N ALA A 55 -3.79 10.89 -2.11
CA ALA A 55 -3.70 10.18 -0.86
C ALA A 55 -2.30 10.26 -0.20
N GLY A 56 -2.12 11.17 0.77
CA GLY A 56 -1.00 11.15 1.73
C GLY A 56 0.31 11.82 1.30
N ASN A 57 1.45 11.19 1.60
CA ASN A 57 2.83 11.72 1.48
C ASN A 57 3.41 11.65 0.05
N ASN A 58 2.56 11.50 -0.98
CA ASN A 58 2.97 11.24 -2.36
C ASN A 58 3.91 12.32 -2.92
N ALA A 59 3.72 13.58 -2.52
CA ALA A 59 4.57 14.70 -2.93
C ALA A 59 6.05 14.58 -2.46
N GLU A 60 6.34 13.80 -1.42
CA GLU A 60 7.73 13.51 -1.04
C GLU A 60 8.31 12.39 -1.90
N ILE A 61 7.59 11.28 -2.02
CA ILE A 61 8.03 10.10 -2.76
C ILE A 61 8.27 10.44 -4.24
N GLU A 62 7.43 11.31 -4.81
CA GLU A 62 7.57 11.80 -6.18
C GLU A 62 8.95 12.42 -6.46
N LYS A 63 9.54 13.11 -5.49
CA LYS A 63 10.88 13.73 -5.65
C LYS A 63 11.98 12.69 -5.86
N TYR A 64 11.76 11.47 -5.39
CA TYR A 64 12.69 10.36 -5.52
C TYR A 64 12.40 9.49 -6.76
N TRP A 65 11.21 9.64 -7.36
CA TRP A 65 10.79 8.83 -8.47
C TRP A 65 11.42 9.30 -9.78
N LYS A 66 12.30 8.46 -10.33
CA LYS A 66 13.02 8.72 -11.59
C LYS A 66 12.82 7.63 -12.63
N ASN A 67 13.02 6.37 -12.21
CA ASN A 67 13.03 5.21 -13.12
C ASN A 67 12.10 4.09 -12.64
N GLU A 68 12.10 3.76 -11.34
CA GLU A 68 11.31 2.65 -10.79
C GLU A 68 10.67 3.09 -9.47
N ALA A 69 9.40 2.73 -9.27
CA ALA A 69 8.63 3.08 -8.07
C ALA A 69 9.30 2.59 -6.78
N ILE A 70 9.84 1.36 -6.80
CA ILE A 70 10.49 0.77 -5.63
C ILE A 70 11.68 1.58 -5.11
N ASN A 71 12.50 2.15 -6.02
CA ASN A 71 13.64 2.98 -5.62
C ASN A 71 13.20 4.26 -4.90
N ALA A 72 12.05 4.82 -5.29
CA ALA A 72 11.48 5.99 -4.63
C ALA A 72 10.95 5.63 -3.23
N ILE A 73 10.29 4.48 -3.10
CA ILE A 73 9.82 3.94 -1.81
C ILE A 73 10.99 3.67 -0.87
N GLU A 74 12.04 3.01 -1.34
CA GLU A 74 13.23 2.73 -0.53
C GLU A 74 13.86 4.01 0.00
N LYS A 75 13.94 5.05 -0.86
CA LYS A 75 14.47 6.36 -0.45
C LYS A 75 13.59 7.05 0.58
N PHE A 76 12.26 6.97 0.42
CA PHE A 76 11.31 7.47 1.40
C PHE A 76 11.48 6.76 2.74
N VAL A 77 11.49 5.43 2.75
CA VAL A 77 11.65 4.65 3.99
C VAL A 77 13.01 4.89 4.65
N GLU A 78 14.08 5.13 3.89
CA GLU A 78 15.39 5.49 4.43
C GLU A 78 15.36 6.84 5.17
N ASN A 79 14.61 7.81 4.64
CA ASN A 79 14.46 9.13 5.25
C ASN A 79 13.53 9.12 6.47
N HIS A 80 12.65 8.12 6.57
CA HIS A 80 11.73 7.88 7.69
C HIS A 80 12.10 6.58 8.44
N LYS A 81 13.40 6.33 8.64
CA LYS A 81 13.90 5.06 9.21
C LYS A 81 13.53 4.83 10.67
N GLU A 82 13.19 5.90 11.39
CA GLU A 82 12.63 5.87 12.73
C GLU A 82 11.19 5.35 12.77
N ASP A 83 10.49 5.40 11.64
CA ASP A 83 9.12 4.93 11.51
C ASP A 83 9.08 3.44 11.17
N ASN A 84 8.17 2.73 11.82
CA ASN A 84 7.90 1.34 11.48
C ASN A 84 6.95 1.29 10.27
N ILE A 85 7.51 1.36 9.06
CA ILE A 85 6.73 1.38 7.83
C ILE A 85 6.56 -0.04 7.27
N LEU A 86 5.30 -0.43 7.06
CA LEU A 86 4.88 -1.60 6.30
C LEU A 86 4.68 -1.21 4.83
N ILE A 87 5.30 -1.97 3.94
CA ILE A 87 5.09 -1.91 2.49
C ILE A 87 4.33 -3.16 2.05
N ILE A 88 3.21 -2.99 1.36
CA ILE A 88 2.49 -4.05 0.68
C ILE A 88 2.67 -3.87 -0.81
N GLU A 89 3.27 -4.86 -1.46
CA GLU A 89 3.38 -4.98 -2.90
C GLU A 89 2.30 -5.96 -3.39
N VAL A 90 1.47 -5.53 -4.32
CA VAL A 90 0.41 -6.34 -4.93
C VAL A 90 0.73 -6.56 -6.39
N LEU A 91 0.81 -7.83 -6.80
CA LEU A 91 0.84 -8.22 -8.20
C LEU A 91 -0.60 -8.49 -8.69
N TYR A 92 -1.04 -7.76 -9.70
CA TYR A 92 -2.33 -7.92 -10.35
C TYR A 92 -2.21 -7.71 -11.85
N LYS A 93 -2.60 -8.71 -12.66
CA LYS A 93 -2.57 -8.65 -14.13
C LYS A 93 -1.24 -8.10 -14.70
N ASP A 94 -0.13 -8.63 -14.19
CA ASP A 94 1.24 -8.25 -14.57
C ASP A 94 1.67 -6.82 -14.16
N GLU A 95 0.83 -6.09 -13.42
CA GLU A 95 1.16 -4.79 -12.85
C GLU A 95 1.46 -4.89 -11.35
N LYS A 96 2.39 -4.07 -10.86
CA LYS A 96 2.67 -3.94 -9.43
C LYS A 96 2.09 -2.67 -8.85
N TYR A 97 1.41 -2.83 -7.73
CA TYR A 97 0.90 -1.75 -6.89
C TYR A 97 1.61 -1.80 -5.54
N PHE A 98 1.98 -0.65 -5.01
CA PHE A 98 2.67 -0.51 -3.75
C PHE A 98 1.85 0.37 -2.81
N PHE A 99 1.75 -0.06 -1.56
CA PHE A 99 1.01 0.64 -0.51
C PHE A 99 1.89 0.77 0.73
N GLY A 100 1.97 1.97 1.29
CA GLY A 100 2.71 2.26 2.51
C GLY A 100 1.79 2.52 3.70
N PHE A 101 2.11 1.94 4.85
CA PHE A 101 1.37 2.13 6.10
C PHE A 101 2.31 2.34 7.29
N LEU A 102 1.93 3.22 8.21
CA LEU A 102 2.63 3.43 9.47
C LEU A 102 2.14 2.45 10.55
N ASP A 103 3.03 1.61 11.06
CA ASP A 103 2.75 0.71 12.17
C ASP A 103 3.14 1.36 13.52
N GLU A 104 2.34 2.33 13.96
CA GLU A 104 2.57 3.07 15.21
C GLU A 104 2.62 2.15 16.45
N ASN A 105 1.90 1.03 16.41
CA ASN A 105 1.73 0.15 17.56
C ASN A 105 2.72 -1.03 17.56
N ASN A 106 3.60 -1.13 16.55
CA ASN A 106 4.41 -2.33 16.31
C ASN A 106 3.56 -3.59 16.38
N ALA A 107 2.40 -3.54 15.70
CA ALA A 107 1.46 -4.62 15.62
C ALA A 107 2.15 -5.78 14.91
N ASN A 108 2.64 -6.75 15.68
CA ASN A 108 3.38 -7.93 15.23
C ASN A 108 2.47 -8.91 14.46
N LEU A 109 1.81 -8.41 13.41
CA LEU A 109 0.89 -9.12 12.54
C LEU A 109 1.70 -10.01 11.59
N SER A 110 1.25 -11.25 11.45
CA SER A 110 1.75 -12.15 10.42
C SER A 110 1.32 -11.69 9.03
N ASP A 111 2.05 -12.12 8.01
CA ASP A 111 1.76 -11.70 6.62
C ASP A 111 0.37 -12.17 6.17
N ILE A 112 -0.07 -13.34 6.65
CA ILE A 112 -1.43 -13.87 6.43
C ILE A 112 -2.50 -12.98 7.07
N GLU A 113 -2.23 -12.43 8.25
CA GLU A 113 -3.16 -11.49 8.90
C GLU A 113 -3.21 -10.17 8.16
N ILE A 114 -2.07 -9.67 7.68
CA ILE A 114 -2.01 -8.45 6.88
C ILE A 114 -2.83 -8.62 5.60
N GLU A 115 -2.62 -9.70 4.85
CA GLU A 115 -3.38 -10.00 3.62
C GLU A 115 -4.89 -10.00 3.87
N LYS A 116 -5.35 -10.75 4.88
CA LYS A 116 -6.79 -10.86 5.23
C LYS A 116 -7.41 -9.54 5.66
N ARG A 117 -6.63 -8.66 6.27
CA ARG A 117 -7.10 -7.34 6.69
C ARG A 117 -7.06 -6.35 5.53
N PHE A 118 -6.05 -6.43 4.68
CA PHE A 118 -5.82 -5.50 3.59
C PHE A 118 -6.85 -5.64 2.48
N ILE A 119 -7.09 -6.86 1.99
CA ILE A 119 -8.04 -7.11 0.89
C ILE A 119 -9.19 -7.96 1.39
N LYS A 120 -10.42 -7.44 1.27
CA LYS A 120 -11.63 -8.18 1.64
C LYS A 120 -12.53 -8.37 0.44
N LYS A 121 -12.91 -9.62 0.17
CA LYS A 121 -13.93 -9.93 -0.84
C LYS A 121 -15.31 -9.44 -0.36
N LEU A 122 -16.10 -8.92 -1.30
CA LEU A 122 -17.46 -8.39 -1.08
C LEU A 122 -18.53 -9.29 -1.70
#